data_AF-Q2YZZ8-F1
#
_entry.id   AF-Q2YZZ8-F1
#
_cell.length_a   1.000
_cell.length_b   1.000
_cell.length_c   1.000
_cell.angle_alpha   90.00
_cell.angle_beta   90.00
_cell.angle_gamma   90.00
#
_symmetry.space_group_name_H-M   'P 1'
#
loop_
_entity.id
_entity.type
_entity.pdbx_description
1 polymer ?
#
loop_
_entity_poly.entity_id
_entity_poly.type
_entity_poly.pdbx_seq_one_letter_code
_entity_poly.pdbx_strand_id
1 'polypeptide(L)'
;MTKPLPPSILAAVLLSIMSAIASSEPAHSPTGQVRPSGLTDRQWREDLAFLAKTVAEKHRHPFDRLARADFDKAVAVLDTAIPGSADHEIVVGLAKIVALLRDGHSRLTLPAGPASDAQSHTPTNAPTKGLFFHALPVRFYLFSDGLYIRTATPDHRELVGACVVRIGTMTADMALEAIRPAVHYDSEMWFKLVGPQYLRIPEVLHACGVTSVPGPTPVTFEKDGLETTVTLEPLPAGPEPAWVDWSDVSSTAKPLFMKNPGKPYWFEYLPRDKALYIQINSIQDDPGESLAAFSARMIDAARSASASKIVLDLRLNGGGNNYLNRGLVLALTGAGEYNRYGRLFTLIGRNTFSAAMSLVSALERWTETIFVGEPTGNTPSQYGDARRYILPHSGLTVRLSSVYWRDSSVDERRPWVAPHIGAEPSWADFAAGRDPALAAVLAFNAPDSLLEQLKEIFRQGGMEAASVHYFNHRNSPATAAVDTVPTLLAAAEFFVAEKRPAEALRLLQGAVVEYPESAACHLALGKRLVEMGNGREAIASIKRALEIIPGDPDAAAWLKKAEDLARTKK
;
A
#
# COMPACT_ATOMS: atom_id res chain seq x y z
N MET A 1 -15.77 9.16 -8.30
CA MET A 1 -16.78 8.25 -8.91
C MET A 1 -16.30 7.86 -10.30
N THR A 2 -15.52 6.80 -10.40
CA THR A 2 -15.05 6.22 -11.67
C THR A 2 -15.89 4.97 -11.95
N LYS A 3 -16.49 4.91 -13.15
CA LYS A 3 -17.29 3.77 -13.60
C LYS A 3 -16.45 2.48 -13.59
N PRO A 4 -17.03 1.30 -13.30
CA PRO A 4 -16.32 0.04 -13.45
C PRO A 4 -16.09 -0.22 -14.95
N LEU A 5 -14.88 -0.66 -15.28
CA LEU A 5 -14.52 -1.08 -16.63
C LEU A 5 -15.35 -2.31 -17.05
N PRO A 6 -15.78 -2.41 -18.32
CA PRO A 6 -16.62 -3.50 -18.79
C PRO A 6 -15.84 -4.83 -18.89
N PRO A 7 -16.54 -5.98 -18.89
CA PRO A 7 -15.94 -7.31 -18.70
C PRO A 7 -15.10 -7.85 -19.89
N SER A 8 -14.83 -7.03 -20.91
CA SER A 8 -14.20 -7.48 -22.16
C SER A 8 -12.67 -7.38 -22.19
N ILE A 9 -12.01 -7.04 -21.08
CA ILE A 9 -10.53 -6.97 -21.00
C ILE A 9 -9.90 -8.28 -20.47
N LEU A 10 -10.70 -9.23 -19.96
CA LEU A 10 -10.19 -10.54 -19.52
C LEU A 10 -9.73 -11.45 -20.69
N ALA A 11 -10.08 -11.12 -21.93
CA ALA A 11 -9.76 -11.91 -23.11
C ALA A 11 -8.44 -11.52 -23.81
N ALA A 12 -7.81 -10.40 -23.43
CA ALA A 12 -6.54 -9.95 -24.04
C ALA A 12 -5.29 -10.56 -23.38
N VAL A 13 -5.43 -11.20 -22.21
CA VAL A 13 -4.33 -11.83 -21.45
C VAL A 13 -3.96 -13.23 -21.99
N LEU A 14 -4.76 -13.79 -22.90
CA LEU A 14 -4.53 -15.13 -23.49
C LEU A 14 -3.99 -15.10 -24.93
N LEU A 15 -3.83 -13.94 -25.56
CA LEU A 15 -3.44 -13.84 -26.99
C LEU A 15 -1.97 -13.43 -27.27
N SER A 16 -1.16 -13.14 -26.25
CA SER A 16 0.27 -12.82 -26.44
C SER A 16 1.21 -14.04 -26.46
N ILE A 17 0.66 -15.27 -26.47
CA ILE A 17 1.43 -16.53 -26.59
C ILE A 17 1.39 -17.09 -28.03
N MET A 18 0.62 -16.53 -28.95
CA MET A 18 0.51 -17.05 -30.32
C MET A 18 0.90 -15.99 -31.36
N SER A 19 2.17 -15.95 -31.76
CA SER A 19 2.60 -15.60 -33.13
C SER A 19 4.12 -15.71 -33.27
N ALA A 20 4.62 -16.92 -33.51
CA ALA A 20 5.73 -17.23 -34.43
C ALA A 20 6.08 -18.73 -34.33
N ILE A 21 5.19 -19.60 -34.84
CA ILE A 21 5.58 -20.97 -35.20
C ILE A 21 5.31 -21.10 -36.69
N ALA A 22 6.31 -20.74 -37.49
CA ALA A 22 6.43 -21.28 -38.83
C ALA A 22 6.98 -22.70 -38.69
N SER A 23 6.30 -23.66 -39.31
CA SER A 23 6.54 -25.09 -39.24
C SER A 23 7.98 -25.46 -39.65
N SER A 24 8.75 -25.94 -38.69
CA SER A 24 9.90 -26.82 -38.93
C SER A 24 9.79 -28.02 -37.99
N GLU A 25 9.88 -29.23 -38.55
CA GLU A 25 9.81 -30.50 -37.83
C GLU A 25 10.66 -30.51 -36.54
N PRO A 26 10.23 -31.23 -35.48
CA PRO A 26 10.99 -31.32 -34.25
C PRO A 26 12.25 -32.17 -34.48
N ALA A 27 13.36 -31.52 -34.76
CA ALA A 27 14.67 -32.14 -34.62
C ALA A 27 14.79 -32.63 -33.16
N HIS A 28 14.85 -33.95 -32.96
CA HIS A 28 15.20 -34.54 -31.68
C HIS A 28 16.63 -34.14 -31.34
N SER A 29 16.79 -33.12 -30.52
CA SER A 29 18.08 -32.76 -29.93
C SER A 29 18.47 -33.79 -28.86
N PRO A 30 19.76 -34.15 -28.76
CA PRO A 30 20.19 -35.19 -27.84
C PRO A 30 20.02 -34.73 -26.39
N THR A 31 19.45 -35.61 -25.56
CA THR A 31 19.47 -35.54 -24.10
C THR A 31 20.92 -35.42 -23.62
N GLY A 32 21.39 -34.21 -23.33
CA GLY A 32 22.74 -34.00 -22.79
C GLY A 32 23.46 -32.69 -23.13
N GLN A 33 22.84 -31.71 -23.79
CA GLN A 33 23.49 -30.41 -23.98
C GLN A 33 23.61 -29.68 -22.63
N VAL A 34 24.84 -29.47 -22.17
CA VAL A 34 25.12 -28.70 -20.95
C VAL A 34 24.78 -27.24 -21.23
N ARG A 35 23.74 -26.73 -20.57
CA ARG A 35 23.30 -25.33 -20.69
C ARG A 35 24.39 -24.38 -20.15
N PRO A 36 24.39 -23.07 -20.48
CA PRO A 36 25.32 -22.09 -19.89
C PRO A 36 25.36 -22.12 -18.36
N SER A 37 24.23 -22.40 -17.71
CA SER A 37 24.12 -22.62 -16.25
C SER A 37 24.84 -23.87 -15.72
N GLY A 38 25.25 -24.79 -16.59
CA GLY A 38 25.75 -26.11 -16.24
C GLY A 38 24.66 -27.13 -15.88
N LEU A 39 23.37 -26.74 -15.97
CA LEU A 39 22.25 -27.61 -15.65
C LEU A 39 21.71 -28.33 -16.90
N THR A 40 21.06 -29.47 -16.67
CA THR A 40 20.31 -30.22 -17.68
C THR A 40 18.82 -29.93 -17.60
N ASP A 41 18.08 -30.20 -18.66
CA ASP A 41 16.61 -30.09 -18.67
C ASP A 41 15.96 -30.88 -17.54
N ARG A 42 16.49 -32.08 -17.26
CA ARG A 42 16.02 -32.92 -16.14
C ARG A 42 16.18 -32.21 -14.81
N GLN A 43 17.33 -31.59 -14.55
CA GLN A 43 17.59 -30.85 -13.31
C GLN A 43 16.70 -29.62 -13.17
N TRP A 44 16.42 -28.91 -14.27
CA TRP A 44 15.44 -27.81 -14.26
C TRP A 44 14.02 -28.27 -13.94
N ARG A 45 13.61 -29.42 -14.48
CA ARG A 45 12.31 -30.04 -14.14
C ARG A 45 12.25 -30.51 -12.70
N GLU A 46 13.33 -31.09 -12.18
CA GLU A 46 13.46 -31.48 -10.76
C GLU A 46 13.35 -30.26 -9.83
N ASP A 47 13.98 -29.13 -10.18
CA ASP A 47 13.84 -27.85 -9.46
C ASP A 47 12.42 -27.29 -9.53
N LEU A 48 11.77 -27.32 -10.70
CA LEU A 48 10.37 -26.90 -10.88
C LEU A 48 9.40 -27.75 -10.05
N ALA A 49 9.57 -29.07 -10.07
CA ALA A 49 8.76 -29.99 -9.27
C ALA A 49 8.96 -29.75 -7.77
N PHE A 50 10.20 -29.52 -7.33
CA PHE A 50 10.51 -29.15 -5.96
C PHE A 50 9.86 -27.82 -5.57
N LEU A 51 9.93 -26.79 -6.43
CA LEU A 51 9.27 -25.51 -6.21
C LEU A 51 7.75 -25.69 -6.01
N ALA A 52 7.09 -26.38 -6.94
CA ALA A 52 5.65 -26.59 -6.92
C ALA A 52 5.20 -27.31 -5.63
N LYS A 53 5.91 -28.38 -5.25
CA LYS A 53 5.69 -29.10 -3.99
C LYS A 53 5.89 -28.19 -2.77
N THR A 54 6.99 -27.43 -2.77
CA THR A 54 7.35 -26.55 -1.64
C THR A 54 6.32 -25.45 -1.45
N VAL A 55 5.83 -24.82 -2.53
CA VAL A 55 4.74 -23.84 -2.47
C VAL A 55 3.51 -24.45 -1.81
N ALA A 56 3.07 -25.63 -2.29
CA ALA A 56 1.87 -26.29 -1.78
C ALA A 56 1.98 -26.71 -0.31
N GLU A 57 3.16 -27.09 0.16
CA GLU A 57 3.37 -27.62 1.52
C GLU A 57 3.79 -26.57 2.56
N LYS A 58 4.47 -25.50 2.14
CA LYS A 58 5.19 -24.60 3.06
C LYS A 58 4.64 -23.19 3.14
N HIS A 59 3.99 -22.71 2.08
CA HIS A 59 3.26 -21.44 2.18
C HIS A 59 2.05 -21.63 3.10
N ARG A 60 1.74 -20.63 3.94
CA ARG A 60 0.67 -20.76 4.96
C ARG A 60 -0.69 -21.12 4.34
N HIS A 61 -1.06 -20.45 3.25
CA HIS A 61 -2.28 -20.72 2.47
C HIS A 61 -2.13 -20.32 0.98
N PRO A 62 -1.40 -21.11 0.16
CA PRO A 62 -1.01 -20.71 -1.21
C PRO A 62 -2.16 -20.57 -2.20
N PHE A 63 -3.33 -21.11 -1.87
CA PHE A 63 -4.49 -21.20 -2.77
C PHE A 63 -5.71 -20.42 -2.26
N ASP A 64 -5.52 -19.48 -1.32
CA ASP A 64 -6.61 -18.62 -0.83
C ASP A 64 -7.10 -17.61 -1.88
N ARG A 65 -6.19 -17.18 -2.77
CA ARG A 65 -6.45 -16.21 -3.84
C ARG A 65 -6.22 -16.77 -5.25
N LEU A 66 -5.74 -18.01 -5.34
CA LEU A 66 -5.31 -18.67 -6.57
C LEU A 66 -5.91 -20.07 -6.62
N ALA A 67 -6.61 -20.42 -7.70
CA ALA A 67 -7.08 -21.78 -7.87
C ALA A 67 -5.90 -22.74 -8.07
N ARG A 68 -5.92 -23.88 -7.38
CA ARG A 68 -4.86 -24.91 -7.52
C ARG A 68 -4.66 -25.34 -8.97
N ALA A 69 -5.75 -25.46 -9.73
CA ALA A 69 -5.71 -25.84 -11.14
C ALA A 69 -4.95 -24.82 -12.01
N ASP A 70 -5.07 -23.52 -11.72
CA ASP A 70 -4.36 -22.48 -12.45
C ASP A 70 -2.86 -22.49 -12.13
N PHE A 71 -2.50 -22.74 -10.86
CA PHE A 71 -1.12 -22.96 -10.46
C PHE A 71 -0.50 -24.18 -11.18
N ASP A 72 -1.22 -25.30 -11.20
CA ASP A 72 -0.76 -26.54 -11.85
C ASP A 72 -0.60 -26.39 -13.34
N LYS A 73 -1.52 -25.66 -13.97
CA LYS A 73 -1.42 -25.30 -15.38
C LYS A 73 -0.16 -24.47 -15.64
N ALA A 74 0.15 -23.49 -14.80
CA ALA A 74 1.37 -22.68 -14.96
C ALA A 74 2.64 -23.52 -14.82
N VAL A 75 2.67 -24.45 -13.86
CA VAL A 75 3.77 -25.42 -13.69
C VAL A 75 3.92 -26.29 -14.93
N ALA A 76 2.83 -26.87 -15.45
CA ALA A 76 2.86 -27.74 -16.63
C ALA A 76 3.30 -27.01 -17.91
N VAL A 77 2.88 -25.74 -18.07
CA VAL A 77 3.30 -24.88 -19.17
C VAL A 77 4.81 -24.67 -19.14
N LEU A 78 5.38 -24.35 -17.97
CA LEU A 78 6.83 -24.18 -17.86
C LEU A 78 7.57 -25.50 -18.08
N ASP A 79 7.10 -26.62 -17.53
CA ASP A 79 7.71 -27.95 -17.70
C ASP A 79 7.85 -28.35 -19.19
N THR A 80 6.84 -28.02 -19.97
CA THR A 80 6.80 -28.26 -21.42
C THR A 80 7.76 -27.32 -22.16
N ALA A 81 7.91 -26.07 -21.71
CA ALA A 81 8.77 -25.08 -22.34
C ALA A 81 10.27 -25.29 -22.04
N ILE A 82 10.62 -25.90 -20.89
CA ILE A 82 12.02 -26.06 -20.43
C ILE A 82 12.97 -26.49 -21.54
N PRO A 83 12.73 -27.57 -22.32
CA PRO A 83 13.69 -28.03 -23.33
C PRO A 83 14.06 -27.00 -24.40
N GLY A 84 13.16 -26.05 -24.71
CA GLY A 84 13.38 -24.98 -25.68
C GLY A 84 13.76 -23.63 -25.08
N SER A 85 13.64 -23.46 -23.76
CA SER A 85 13.93 -22.20 -23.06
C SER A 85 15.40 -22.03 -22.72
N ALA A 86 15.88 -20.80 -22.81
CA ALA A 86 17.16 -20.40 -22.22
C ALA A 86 17.09 -20.40 -20.68
N ASP A 87 18.24 -20.45 -20.02
CA ASP A 87 18.30 -20.56 -18.55
C ASP A 87 17.58 -19.40 -17.83
N HIS A 88 17.75 -18.16 -18.30
CA HIS A 88 17.09 -17.00 -17.70
C HIS A 88 15.58 -17.00 -17.89
N GLU A 89 15.09 -17.56 -19.00
CA GLU A 89 13.64 -17.71 -19.25
C GLU A 89 13.02 -18.70 -18.28
N ILE A 90 13.74 -19.79 -17.95
CA ILE A 90 13.30 -20.74 -16.92
C ILE A 90 13.24 -20.05 -15.55
N VAL A 91 14.29 -19.30 -15.17
CA VAL A 91 14.32 -18.55 -13.91
C VAL A 91 13.14 -17.56 -13.82
N VAL A 92 12.88 -16.81 -14.89
CA VAL A 92 11.74 -15.87 -14.93
C VAL A 92 10.41 -16.63 -14.92
N GLY A 93 10.32 -17.80 -15.56
CA GLY A 93 9.17 -18.69 -15.49
C GLY A 93 8.87 -19.16 -14.06
N LEU A 94 9.91 -19.57 -13.31
CA LEU A 94 9.80 -19.93 -11.89
C LEU A 94 9.34 -18.71 -11.06
N ALA A 95 9.88 -17.52 -11.33
CA ALA A 95 9.45 -16.29 -10.67
C ALA A 95 7.97 -15.98 -10.94
N LYS A 96 7.52 -16.14 -12.19
CA LYS A 96 6.11 -15.98 -12.60
C LYS A 96 5.20 -16.95 -11.84
N ILE A 97 5.61 -18.22 -11.67
CA ILE A 97 4.83 -19.21 -10.89
C ILE A 97 4.68 -18.79 -9.43
N VAL A 98 5.73 -18.30 -8.77
CA VAL A 98 5.64 -17.83 -7.38
C VAL A 98 4.80 -16.55 -7.27
N ALA A 99 4.91 -15.65 -8.24
CA ALA A 99 4.15 -14.39 -8.28
C ALA A 99 2.63 -14.62 -8.40
N LEU A 100 2.17 -15.78 -8.90
CA LEU A 100 0.75 -16.16 -8.92
C LEU A 100 0.12 -16.17 -7.52
N LEU A 101 0.91 -16.33 -6.46
CA LEU A 101 0.43 -16.31 -5.08
C LEU A 101 -0.15 -14.96 -4.67
N ARG A 102 0.20 -13.87 -5.37
CA ARG A 102 -0.23 -12.49 -5.05
C ARG A 102 0.06 -12.15 -3.59
N ASP A 103 1.31 -12.38 -3.22
CA ASP A 103 1.89 -12.18 -1.89
C ASP A 103 3.24 -11.44 -2.05
N GLY A 104 3.37 -10.25 -1.46
CA GLY A 104 4.59 -9.45 -1.54
C GLY A 104 5.78 -10.03 -0.75
N HIS A 105 5.55 -10.99 0.14
CA HIS A 105 6.61 -11.67 0.90
C HIS A 105 7.06 -13.00 0.27
N SER A 106 6.25 -13.55 -0.65
CA SER A 106 6.58 -14.79 -1.38
C SER A 106 7.18 -14.48 -2.75
N ARG A 107 8.43 -14.89 -2.96
CA ARG A 107 9.16 -14.60 -4.21
C ARG A 107 10.21 -15.64 -4.54
N LEU A 108 10.51 -15.81 -5.81
CA LEU A 108 11.82 -16.33 -6.22
C LEU A 108 12.83 -15.18 -6.11
N THR A 109 13.91 -15.37 -5.37
CA THR A 109 15.02 -14.42 -5.34
C THR A 109 15.77 -14.52 -6.66
N LEU A 110 15.66 -13.49 -7.50
CA LEU A 110 16.36 -13.47 -8.78
C LEU A 110 17.88 -13.47 -8.57
N PRO A 111 18.67 -14.12 -9.43
CA PRO A 111 20.12 -14.17 -9.33
C PRO A 111 20.79 -12.85 -9.78
N ALA A 112 20.18 -11.72 -9.49
CA ALA A 112 20.73 -10.40 -9.78
C ALA A 112 21.64 -9.93 -8.64
N GLY A 113 22.63 -9.09 -8.96
CA GLY A 113 23.62 -8.56 -8.02
C GLY A 113 23.03 -7.89 -6.75
N PRO A 114 23.88 -7.47 -5.79
CA PRO A 114 23.51 -7.19 -4.39
C PRO A 114 22.33 -6.23 -4.15
N ALA A 115 21.94 -5.41 -5.13
CA ALA A 115 20.77 -4.53 -5.08
C ALA A 115 19.41 -5.22 -5.33
N SER A 116 19.37 -6.49 -5.72
CA SER A 116 18.12 -7.19 -6.09
C SER A 116 17.20 -7.53 -4.91
N ASP A 117 17.73 -7.50 -3.67
CA ASP A 117 16.99 -7.78 -2.44
C ASP A 117 16.95 -6.59 -1.46
N ALA A 118 17.20 -5.36 -1.94
CA ALA A 118 17.37 -4.16 -1.11
C ALA A 118 16.12 -3.76 -0.29
N GLN A 119 14.95 -4.37 -0.55
CA GLN A 119 13.71 -4.13 0.18
C GLN A 119 13.41 -5.20 1.25
N SER A 120 14.28 -6.19 1.40
CA SER A 120 14.16 -7.23 2.42
C SER A 120 14.97 -6.90 3.65
N HIS A 121 14.33 -6.80 4.82
CA HIS A 121 15.02 -6.67 6.11
C HIS A 121 15.78 -7.95 6.54
N THR A 122 15.67 -9.04 5.76
CA THR A 122 16.51 -10.24 5.91
C THR A 122 17.18 -10.56 4.57
N PRO A 123 18.50 -10.28 4.42
CA PRO A 123 19.17 -10.42 3.14
C PRO A 123 19.25 -11.88 2.72
N THR A 124 18.89 -12.16 1.47
CA THR A 124 19.14 -13.44 0.79
C THR A 124 20.31 -13.26 -0.17
N ASN A 125 21.35 -14.08 -0.03
CA ASN A 125 22.45 -14.07 -0.99
C ASN A 125 21.98 -14.59 -2.35
N ALA A 126 22.48 -13.99 -3.43
CA ALA A 126 22.28 -14.52 -4.78
C ALA A 126 22.88 -15.94 -4.89
N PRO A 127 22.31 -16.82 -5.75
CA PRO A 127 22.86 -18.16 -5.98
C PRO A 127 24.29 -18.07 -6.53
N THR A 128 25.14 -19.03 -6.18
CA THR A 128 26.57 -19.02 -6.52
C THR A 128 26.94 -19.80 -7.79
N LYS A 129 26.00 -20.49 -8.45
CA LYS A 129 26.28 -21.35 -9.61
C LYS A 129 25.81 -20.73 -10.92
N GLY A 130 26.73 -20.19 -11.73
CA GLY A 130 26.61 -19.97 -13.19
C GLY A 130 25.42 -19.13 -13.72
N LEU A 131 24.51 -18.72 -12.85
CA LEU A 131 23.28 -17.98 -13.12
C LEU A 131 23.44 -16.62 -12.49
N PHE A 132 23.55 -15.59 -13.33
CA PHE A 132 23.65 -14.21 -12.88
C PHE A 132 22.82 -13.32 -13.80
N PHE A 133 21.98 -12.48 -13.22
CA PHE A 133 21.19 -11.49 -13.93
C PHE A 133 21.88 -10.14 -13.81
N HIS A 134 21.96 -9.42 -14.93
CA HIS A 134 22.60 -8.12 -14.98
C HIS A 134 21.62 -7.01 -14.58
N ALA A 135 22.15 -5.82 -14.34
CA ALA A 135 21.37 -4.63 -14.06
C ALA A 135 21.82 -3.50 -14.97
N LEU A 136 20.88 -2.77 -15.55
CA LEU A 136 21.14 -1.52 -16.25
C LEU A 136 21.65 -0.47 -15.25
N PRO A 137 22.49 0.49 -15.71
CA PRO A 137 23.18 1.47 -14.87
C PRO A 137 22.28 2.64 -14.43
N VAL A 138 20.97 2.40 -14.32
CA VAL A 138 19.94 3.38 -13.96
C VAL A 138 18.98 2.78 -12.93
N ARG A 139 18.36 3.64 -12.13
CA ARG A 139 17.26 3.30 -11.24
C ARG A 139 16.03 4.10 -11.59
N PHE A 140 14.94 3.40 -11.86
CA PHE A 140 13.67 4.03 -12.18
C PHE A 140 12.83 4.27 -10.93
N TYR A 141 11.97 5.29 -10.99
CA TYR A 141 10.88 5.51 -10.06
C TYR A 141 9.65 5.98 -10.83
N LEU A 142 8.48 5.44 -10.49
CA LEU A 142 7.20 5.80 -11.12
C LEU A 142 6.53 6.92 -10.31
N PHE A 143 6.73 8.18 -10.70
CA PHE A 143 6.04 9.32 -10.12
C PHE A 143 4.57 9.37 -10.59
N SER A 144 3.75 10.25 -10.02
CA SER A 144 2.35 10.42 -10.45
C SER A 144 2.19 10.83 -11.91
N ASP A 145 3.24 11.42 -12.49
CA ASP A 145 3.31 11.96 -13.85
C ASP A 145 4.22 11.17 -14.81
N GLY A 146 4.75 10.02 -14.41
CA GLY A 146 5.48 9.12 -15.32
C GLY A 146 6.61 8.31 -14.68
N LEU A 147 7.26 7.47 -15.50
CA LEU A 147 8.44 6.71 -15.11
C LEU A 147 9.68 7.56 -15.36
N TYR A 148 10.49 7.83 -14.33
CA TYR A 148 11.69 8.67 -14.44
C TYR A 148 12.94 7.91 -13.99
N ILE A 149 14.10 8.32 -14.52
CA ILE A 149 15.40 7.94 -13.94
C ILE A 149 15.61 8.74 -12.65
N ARG A 150 15.51 8.06 -11.51
CA ARG A 150 15.76 8.65 -10.20
C ARG A 150 17.25 8.74 -9.89
N THR A 151 18.00 7.69 -10.18
CA THR A 151 19.46 7.68 -10.01
C THR A 151 20.15 6.96 -11.16
N ALA A 152 21.40 7.30 -11.45
CA ALA A 152 22.22 6.62 -12.46
C ALA A 152 23.67 6.45 -11.95
N THR A 153 24.46 5.60 -12.60
CA THR A 153 25.91 5.60 -12.34
C THR A 153 26.54 6.92 -12.79
N PRO A 154 27.75 7.28 -12.29
CA PRO A 154 28.38 8.56 -12.61
C PRO A 154 28.54 8.86 -14.11
N ASP A 155 28.82 7.83 -14.92
CA ASP A 155 29.01 7.98 -16.37
C ASP A 155 27.70 8.21 -17.15
N HIS A 156 26.55 8.09 -16.47
CA HIS A 156 25.21 8.36 -17.00
C HIS A 156 24.48 9.46 -16.21
N ARG A 157 25.24 10.32 -15.54
CA ARG A 157 24.75 11.40 -14.67
C ARG A 157 23.74 12.31 -15.39
N GLU A 158 23.94 12.56 -16.68
CA GLU A 158 23.09 13.39 -17.53
C GLU A 158 21.68 12.84 -17.72
N LEU A 159 21.49 11.52 -17.56
CA LEU A 159 20.19 10.85 -17.70
C LEU A 159 19.30 11.02 -16.46
N VAL A 160 19.87 11.39 -15.31
CA VAL A 160 19.09 11.60 -14.09
C VAL A 160 18.04 12.68 -14.32
N GLY A 161 16.80 12.35 -13.95
CA GLY A 161 15.61 13.18 -14.14
C GLY A 161 14.99 13.17 -15.53
N ALA A 162 15.46 12.33 -16.44
CA ALA A 162 14.78 12.12 -17.72
C ALA A 162 13.52 11.23 -17.52
N CYS A 163 12.44 11.58 -18.22
CA CYS A 163 11.23 10.76 -18.31
C CYS A 163 11.50 9.59 -19.27
N VAL A 164 11.11 8.38 -18.91
CA VAL A 164 11.29 7.17 -19.72
C VAL A 164 10.05 7.00 -20.59
N VAL A 165 10.22 7.10 -21.90
CA VAL A 165 9.13 6.96 -22.87
C VAL A 165 9.01 5.53 -23.37
N ARG A 166 10.15 4.87 -23.64
CA ARG A 166 10.21 3.54 -24.27
C ARG A 166 11.38 2.73 -23.74
N ILE A 167 11.19 1.43 -23.53
CA ILE A 167 12.24 0.45 -23.21
C ILE A 167 12.15 -0.68 -24.23
N GLY A 168 13.24 -0.96 -24.95
CA GLY A 168 13.21 -1.96 -26.01
C GLY A 168 12.19 -1.58 -27.09
N THR A 169 11.25 -2.46 -27.38
CA THR A 169 10.19 -2.22 -28.39
C THR A 169 8.91 -1.63 -27.82
N MET A 170 8.80 -1.48 -26.50
CA MET A 170 7.56 -1.14 -25.80
C MET A 170 7.62 0.23 -25.14
N THR A 171 6.48 0.94 -25.09
CA THR A 171 6.35 2.13 -24.23
C THR A 171 6.61 1.76 -22.77
N ALA A 172 6.97 2.73 -21.92
CA ALA A 172 7.24 2.47 -20.50
C ALA A 172 6.07 1.76 -19.79
N ASP A 173 4.83 2.16 -20.05
CA ASP A 173 3.63 1.52 -19.50
C ASP A 173 3.46 0.08 -20.00
N MET A 174 3.64 -0.16 -21.30
CA MET A 174 3.57 -1.51 -21.86
C MET A 174 4.68 -2.40 -21.31
N ALA A 175 5.88 -1.86 -21.10
CA ALA A 175 7.00 -2.59 -20.51
C ALA A 175 6.72 -2.96 -19.04
N LEU A 176 6.13 -2.05 -18.25
CA LEU A 176 5.68 -2.34 -16.88
C LEU A 176 4.66 -3.48 -16.87
N GLU A 177 3.64 -3.42 -17.73
CA GLU A 177 2.63 -4.47 -17.81
C GLU A 177 3.21 -5.82 -18.29
N ALA A 178 4.18 -5.79 -19.22
CA ALA A 178 4.84 -6.99 -19.70
C ALA A 178 5.64 -7.71 -18.60
N ILE A 179 6.34 -6.97 -17.73
CA ILE A 179 7.10 -7.56 -16.63
C ILE A 179 6.24 -7.93 -15.41
N ARG A 180 5.02 -7.38 -15.31
CA ARG A 180 4.11 -7.56 -14.17
C ARG A 180 3.92 -9.02 -13.73
N PRO A 181 3.79 -10.02 -14.62
CA PRO A 181 3.66 -11.42 -14.21
C PRO A 181 4.87 -11.97 -13.45
N ALA A 182 6.06 -11.39 -13.59
CA ALA A 182 7.29 -11.85 -12.92
C ALA A 182 7.53 -11.16 -11.57
N VAL A 183 6.74 -10.13 -11.23
CA VAL A 183 6.91 -9.33 -10.02
C VAL A 183 6.05 -9.91 -8.90
N HIS A 184 6.63 -10.04 -7.71
CA HIS A 184 5.93 -10.46 -6.50
C HIS A 184 5.26 -9.25 -5.85
N TYR A 185 3.94 -9.28 -5.68
CA TYR A 185 3.18 -8.20 -5.04
C TYR A 185 1.80 -8.67 -4.58
N ASP A 186 1.26 -8.02 -3.58
CA ASP A 186 -0.13 -8.18 -3.12
C ASP A 186 -0.95 -6.89 -3.19
N SER A 187 -0.31 -5.74 -3.42
CA SER A 187 -0.95 -4.45 -3.69
C SER A 187 -0.39 -3.82 -4.96
N GLU A 188 -1.21 -2.97 -5.61
CA GLU A 188 -0.74 -2.17 -6.75
C GLU A 188 0.38 -1.20 -6.35
N MET A 189 0.40 -0.75 -5.09
CA MET A 189 1.43 0.17 -4.63
C MET A 189 2.79 -0.49 -4.48
N TRP A 190 2.82 -1.75 -4.05
CA TRP A 190 4.06 -2.53 -4.08
C TRP A 190 4.56 -2.67 -5.50
N PHE A 191 3.69 -3.03 -6.45
CA PHE A 191 4.07 -3.12 -7.86
C PHE A 191 4.65 -1.81 -8.38
N LYS A 192 4.01 -0.66 -8.10
CA LYS A 192 4.54 0.67 -8.45
C LYS A 192 5.90 0.99 -7.82
N LEU A 193 6.30 0.32 -6.74
CA LEU A 193 7.61 0.48 -6.10
C LEU A 193 8.65 -0.50 -6.67
N VAL A 194 8.33 -1.80 -6.75
CA VAL A 194 9.26 -2.86 -7.14
C VAL A 194 9.32 -3.12 -8.65
N GLY A 195 8.21 -2.97 -9.37
CA GLY A 195 8.11 -3.18 -10.82
C GLY A 195 9.11 -2.35 -11.63
N PRO A 196 9.28 -1.04 -11.35
CA PRO A 196 10.34 -0.24 -11.96
C PRO A 196 11.76 -0.81 -11.75
N GLN A 197 11.99 -1.56 -10.67
CA GLN A 197 13.29 -2.19 -10.43
C GLN A 197 13.49 -3.47 -11.26
N TYR A 198 12.43 -4.09 -11.80
CA TYR A 198 12.55 -5.23 -12.71
C TYR A 198 12.84 -4.78 -14.15
N LEU A 199 12.46 -3.55 -14.51
CA LEU A 199 12.78 -2.96 -15.81
C LEU A 199 14.27 -2.71 -16.03
N ARG A 200 15.09 -2.77 -14.98
CA ARG A 200 16.55 -2.68 -15.10
C ARG A 200 17.20 -4.01 -15.48
N ILE A 201 16.47 -5.13 -15.47
CA ILE A 201 17.06 -6.46 -15.56
C ILE A 201 16.90 -6.97 -17.00
N PRO A 202 17.96 -6.97 -17.83
CA PRO A 202 17.83 -7.29 -19.25
C PRO A 202 17.26 -8.69 -19.51
N GLU A 203 17.56 -9.64 -18.64
CA GLU A 203 17.05 -11.01 -18.71
C GLU A 203 15.53 -11.06 -18.47
N VAL A 204 15.00 -10.24 -17.56
CA VAL A 204 13.56 -10.10 -17.33
C VAL A 204 12.89 -9.42 -18.52
N LEU A 205 13.52 -8.37 -19.05
CA LEU A 205 13.02 -7.67 -20.25
C LEU A 205 12.87 -8.62 -21.43
N HIS A 206 13.90 -9.43 -21.71
CA HIS A 206 13.86 -10.44 -22.77
C HIS A 206 12.79 -11.51 -22.52
N ALA A 207 12.79 -12.12 -21.33
CA ALA A 207 11.83 -13.19 -20.98
C ALA A 207 10.37 -12.72 -20.90
N CYS A 208 10.13 -11.40 -20.93
CA CYS A 208 8.81 -10.80 -20.98
C CYS A 208 8.52 -10.13 -22.35
N GLY A 209 9.40 -10.28 -23.34
CA GLY A 209 9.20 -9.79 -24.71
C GLY A 209 9.39 -8.28 -24.88
N VAL A 210 9.93 -7.57 -23.88
CA VAL A 210 10.22 -6.13 -23.98
C VAL A 210 11.41 -5.87 -24.91
N THR A 211 12.38 -6.78 -24.93
CA THR A 211 13.53 -6.78 -25.85
C THR A 211 13.63 -8.12 -26.59
N SER A 212 14.21 -8.10 -27.80
CA SER A 212 14.42 -9.31 -28.62
C SER A 212 15.68 -10.10 -28.26
N VAL A 213 16.60 -9.50 -27.51
CA VAL A 213 17.82 -10.15 -26.98
C VAL A 213 18.04 -9.71 -25.53
N PRO A 214 18.68 -10.55 -24.68
CA PRO A 214 19.17 -10.10 -23.40
C PRO A 214 20.44 -9.24 -23.58
N GLY A 215 20.65 -8.26 -22.70
CA GLY A 215 21.87 -7.45 -22.64
C GLY A 215 21.65 -5.95 -22.92
N PRO A 216 22.46 -5.32 -23.82
CA PRO A 216 22.36 -3.90 -24.13
C PRO A 216 20.93 -3.51 -24.50
N THR A 217 20.37 -2.54 -23.78
CA THR A 217 18.95 -2.21 -23.87
C THR A 217 18.77 -0.79 -24.39
N PRO A 218 18.15 -0.59 -25.57
CA PRO A 218 17.79 0.74 -26.03
C PRO A 218 16.67 1.29 -25.17
N VAL A 219 16.86 2.49 -24.65
CA VAL A 219 15.86 3.21 -23.86
C VAL A 219 15.70 4.61 -24.43
N THR A 220 14.46 4.99 -24.73
CA THR A 220 14.10 6.33 -25.19
C THR A 220 13.65 7.15 -23.99
N PHE A 221 14.26 8.31 -23.82
CA PHE A 221 13.95 9.26 -22.76
C PHE A 221 13.50 10.59 -23.34
N GLU A 222 12.62 11.27 -22.63
CA GLU A 222 12.26 12.65 -22.86
C GLU A 222 12.88 13.52 -21.76
N LYS A 223 13.60 14.57 -22.18
CA LYS A 223 14.14 15.60 -21.28
C LYS A 223 14.12 16.94 -22.00
N ASP A 224 13.57 17.97 -21.34
CA ASP A 224 13.43 19.33 -21.89
C ASP A 224 12.71 19.38 -23.25
N GLY A 225 11.73 18.48 -23.45
CA GLY A 225 10.97 18.35 -24.70
C GLY A 225 11.71 17.68 -25.86
N LEU A 226 12.92 17.16 -25.62
CA LEU A 226 13.69 16.38 -26.59
C LEU A 226 13.66 14.90 -26.24
N GLU A 227 13.29 14.08 -27.22
CA GLU A 227 13.43 12.62 -27.13
C GLU A 227 14.81 12.17 -27.60
N THR A 228 15.51 11.39 -26.77
CA THR A 228 16.81 10.78 -27.10
C THR A 228 16.77 9.29 -26.77
N THR A 229 17.30 8.46 -27.67
CA THR A 229 17.47 7.02 -27.41
C THR A 229 18.93 6.74 -27.07
N VAL A 230 19.17 6.13 -25.91
CA VAL A 230 20.50 5.66 -25.49
C VAL A 230 20.44 4.15 -25.30
N THR A 231 21.43 3.45 -25.82
CA THR A 231 21.62 2.03 -25.51
C THR A 231 22.38 1.93 -24.20
N LEU A 232 21.71 1.41 -23.17
CA LEU A 232 22.29 1.20 -21.86
C LEU A 232 23.00 -0.15 -21.81
N GLU A 233 24.30 -0.12 -21.54
CA GLU A 233 25.12 -1.31 -21.33
C GLU A 233 24.89 -1.86 -19.91
N PRO A 234 24.63 -3.17 -19.74
CA PRO A 234 24.47 -3.74 -18.41
C PRO A 234 25.74 -3.61 -17.58
N LEU A 235 25.57 -3.38 -16.28
CA LEU A 235 26.67 -3.31 -15.34
C LEU A 235 27.46 -4.64 -15.32
N PRO A 236 28.80 -4.58 -15.25
CA PRO A 236 29.60 -5.79 -15.10
C PRO A 236 29.30 -6.48 -13.77
N ALA A 237 29.55 -7.79 -13.71
CA ALA A 237 29.53 -8.51 -12.45
C ALA A 237 30.58 -7.91 -11.49
N GLY A 238 30.20 -7.61 -10.25
CA GLY A 238 31.10 -6.95 -9.32
C GLY A 238 30.38 -6.28 -8.14
N PRO A 239 31.12 -5.49 -7.35
CA PRO A 239 30.54 -4.69 -6.28
C PRO A 239 29.56 -3.66 -6.85
N GLU A 240 28.65 -3.20 -6.00
CA GLU A 240 27.67 -2.18 -6.40
C GLU A 240 28.37 -0.85 -6.76
N PRO A 241 28.02 -0.21 -7.88
CA PRO A 241 28.62 1.08 -8.25
C PRO A 241 28.10 2.21 -7.35
N ALA A 242 28.79 3.35 -7.39
CA ALA A 242 28.24 4.59 -6.88
C ALA A 242 26.99 5.00 -7.69
N TRP A 243 26.06 5.70 -7.02
CA TRP A 243 24.84 6.21 -7.63
C TRP A 243 24.75 7.71 -7.44
N VAL A 244 24.34 8.41 -8.50
CA VAL A 244 24.08 9.84 -8.53
C VAL A 244 22.56 10.05 -8.55
N ASP A 245 22.04 10.82 -7.59
CA ASP A 245 20.63 11.21 -7.49
C ASP A 245 20.42 12.64 -8.04
N TRP A 246 19.17 13.05 -8.26
CA TRP A 246 18.82 14.38 -8.76
C TRP A 246 19.39 15.50 -7.91
N SER A 247 19.40 15.34 -6.57
CA SER A 247 19.99 16.34 -5.68
C SER A 247 21.48 16.57 -5.96
N ASP A 248 22.20 15.54 -6.40
CA ASP A 248 23.63 15.62 -6.68
C ASP A 248 23.89 16.34 -8.01
N VAL A 249 22.91 16.28 -8.94
CA VAL A 249 22.96 16.94 -10.26
C VAL A 249 22.48 18.38 -10.19
N SER A 250 21.36 18.64 -9.51
CA SER A 250 20.69 19.95 -9.45
C SER A 250 21.15 20.82 -8.29
N SER A 251 21.86 20.26 -7.30
CA SER A 251 22.13 20.91 -6.00
C SER A 251 20.88 21.27 -5.19
N THR A 252 19.71 20.73 -5.56
CA THR A 252 18.47 20.93 -4.82
C THR A 252 18.56 20.26 -3.46
N ALA A 253 18.11 20.97 -2.41
CA ALA A 253 18.10 20.41 -1.07
C ALA A 253 17.21 19.16 -0.99
N LYS A 254 17.73 18.11 -0.34
CA LYS A 254 16.96 16.88 -0.13
C LYS A 254 15.78 17.15 0.82
N PRO A 255 14.59 16.60 0.53
CA PRO A 255 13.46 16.68 1.45
C PRO A 255 13.78 15.97 2.77
N LEU A 256 13.05 16.34 3.83
CA LEU A 256 13.36 15.91 5.20
C LEU A 256 13.40 14.38 5.36
N PHE A 257 12.52 13.66 4.67
CA PHE A 257 12.46 12.19 4.69
C PHE A 257 13.70 11.51 4.11
N MET A 258 14.57 12.23 3.38
CA MET A 258 15.82 11.73 2.82
C MET A 258 17.05 12.11 3.65
N LYS A 259 16.87 12.78 4.81
CA LYS A 259 17.98 13.29 5.63
C LYS A 259 18.82 12.17 6.27
N ASN A 260 18.19 11.15 6.84
CA ASN A 260 18.88 10.07 7.57
C ASN A 260 18.34 8.65 7.20
N PRO A 261 18.39 8.23 5.93
CA PRO A 261 17.81 6.94 5.51
C PRO A 261 18.51 5.72 6.14
N GLY A 262 19.75 5.87 6.63
CA GLY A 262 20.51 4.79 7.27
C GLY A 262 20.25 4.60 8.77
N LYS A 263 19.48 5.48 9.42
CA LYS A 263 19.11 5.32 10.84
C LYS A 263 17.77 4.59 10.93
N PRO A 264 17.58 3.65 11.88
CA PRO A 264 16.29 2.97 12.05
C PRO A 264 15.19 3.96 12.41
N TYR A 265 15.51 4.99 13.21
CA TYR A 265 14.59 6.07 13.56
C TYR A 265 15.33 7.33 14.02
N TRP A 266 14.67 8.48 13.92
CA TRP A 266 15.14 9.78 14.41
C TRP A 266 13.99 10.79 14.47
N PHE A 267 14.19 11.93 15.14
CA PHE A 267 13.23 13.03 15.14
C PHE A 267 13.91 14.40 15.10
N GLU A 268 13.15 15.41 14.70
CA GLU A 268 13.54 16.82 14.64
C GLU A 268 12.34 17.72 14.93
N TYR A 269 12.53 18.75 15.75
CA TYR A 269 11.52 19.76 15.99
C TYR A 269 11.59 20.85 14.91
N LEU A 270 10.44 21.15 14.31
CA LEU A 270 10.24 22.18 13.30
C LEU A 270 9.63 23.41 13.98
N PRO A 271 10.44 24.42 14.39
CA PRO A 271 9.97 25.51 15.26
C PRO A 271 8.97 26.44 14.58
N ARG A 272 9.11 26.66 13.27
CA ARG A 272 8.20 27.51 12.49
C ARG A 272 6.76 26.98 12.54
N ASP A 273 6.61 25.66 12.41
CA ASP A 273 5.32 24.99 12.32
C ASP A 273 4.88 24.37 13.65
N LYS A 274 5.70 24.50 14.70
CA LYS A 274 5.54 23.86 16.01
C LYS A 274 5.20 22.38 15.85
N ALA A 275 5.96 21.66 15.03
CA ALA A 275 5.72 20.25 14.75
C ALA A 275 6.94 19.42 15.15
N LEU A 276 6.73 18.27 15.78
CA LEU A 276 7.79 17.27 15.91
C LEU A 276 7.68 16.31 14.71
N TYR A 277 8.68 16.31 13.85
CA TYR A 277 8.83 15.33 12.78
C TYR A 277 9.61 14.12 13.31
N ILE A 278 9.05 12.94 13.13
CA ILE A 278 9.65 11.66 13.52
C ILE A 278 9.66 10.80 12.27
N GLN A 279 10.79 10.17 11.96
CA GLN A 279 10.85 9.20 10.90
C GLN A 279 11.30 7.86 11.48
N ILE A 280 10.58 6.80 11.13
CA ILE A 280 10.93 5.42 11.47
C ILE A 280 11.12 4.69 10.15
N ASN A 281 12.37 4.41 9.81
CA ASN A 281 12.77 3.75 8.56
C ASN A 281 12.74 2.22 8.65
N SER A 282 12.78 1.65 9.85
CA SER A 282 12.69 0.21 10.08
C SER A 282 12.12 -0.09 11.46
N ILE A 283 11.34 -1.17 11.58
CA ILE A 283 10.82 -1.67 12.87
C ILE A 283 11.88 -2.58 13.49
N GLN A 284 12.91 -1.98 14.08
CA GLN A 284 14.00 -2.67 14.76
C GLN A 284 14.54 -1.82 15.90
N ASP A 285 15.22 -2.45 16.86
CA ASP A 285 16.00 -1.71 17.83
C ASP A 285 17.29 -1.18 17.18
N ASP A 286 17.73 -0.01 17.63
CA ASP A 286 19.07 0.48 17.37
C ASP A 286 20.02 -0.12 18.42
N PRO A 287 21.29 -0.41 18.11
CA PRO A 287 22.23 -0.88 19.13
C PRO A 287 22.34 0.03 20.36
N GLY A 288 22.12 1.34 20.20
CA GLY A 288 22.20 2.33 21.28
C GLY A 288 20.88 2.67 21.96
N GLU A 289 19.73 2.31 21.39
CA GLU A 289 18.41 2.65 21.92
C GLU A 289 17.36 1.62 21.46
N SER A 290 16.41 1.24 22.33
CA SER A 290 15.27 0.43 21.88
C SER A 290 14.20 1.32 21.27
N LEU A 291 13.39 0.77 20.34
CA LEU A 291 12.29 1.52 19.74
C LEU A 291 11.30 2.04 20.81
N ALA A 292 11.09 1.28 21.89
CA ALA A 292 10.26 1.70 23.01
C ALA A 292 10.85 2.89 23.77
N ALA A 293 12.16 2.89 24.05
CA ALA A 293 12.84 4.02 24.71
C ALA A 293 12.82 5.27 23.82
N PHE A 294 13.10 5.11 22.52
CA PHE A 294 12.96 6.18 21.53
C PHE A 294 11.55 6.78 21.52
N SER A 295 10.54 5.91 21.56
CA SER A 295 9.12 6.33 21.55
C SER A 295 8.76 7.17 22.77
N ALA A 296 9.28 6.85 23.96
CA ALA A 296 9.09 7.70 25.14
C ALA A 296 9.82 9.06 24.97
N ARG A 297 11.08 9.02 24.51
CA ARG A 297 11.92 10.20 24.34
C ARG A 297 11.36 11.20 23.33
N MET A 298 10.78 10.73 22.21
CA MET A 298 10.17 11.64 21.23
C MET A 298 8.94 12.36 21.81
N ILE A 299 8.14 11.71 22.65
CA ILE A 299 6.98 12.34 23.29
C ILE A 299 7.43 13.40 24.29
N ASP A 300 8.45 13.12 25.09
CA ASP A 300 9.02 14.11 26.02
C ASP A 300 9.65 15.30 25.29
N ALA A 301 10.28 15.06 24.14
CA ALA A 301 10.78 16.12 23.27
C ALA A 301 9.64 16.98 22.70
N ALA A 302 8.54 16.36 22.25
CA ALA A 302 7.36 17.10 21.78
C ALA A 302 6.80 18.02 22.87
N ARG A 303 6.63 17.49 24.10
CA ARG A 303 6.15 18.24 25.28
C ARG A 303 7.09 19.40 25.62
N SER A 304 8.38 19.12 25.71
CA SER A 304 9.39 20.12 26.05
C SER A 304 9.44 21.26 25.04
N ALA A 305 9.27 20.95 23.75
CA ALA A 305 9.23 21.93 22.68
C ALA A 305 7.85 22.61 22.52
N SER A 306 6.85 22.23 23.33
CA SER A 306 5.46 22.68 23.17
C SER A 306 4.97 22.51 21.73
N ALA A 307 5.26 21.36 21.13
CA ALA A 307 4.79 21.03 19.80
C ALA A 307 3.25 21.07 19.76
N SER A 308 2.70 21.51 18.64
CA SER A 308 1.27 21.48 18.34
C SER A 308 0.88 20.23 17.55
N LYS A 309 1.84 19.65 16.81
CA LYS A 309 1.65 18.49 15.93
C LYS A 309 2.77 17.46 16.14
N ILE A 310 2.42 16.19 16.02
CA ILE A 310 3.33 15.05 15.85
C ILE A 310 3.15 14.53 14.42
N VAL A 311 4.25 14.39 13.69
CA VAL A 311 4.27 13.87 12.32
C VAL A 311 5.15 12.61 12.30
N LEU A 312 4.52 11.45 12.22
CA LEU A 312 5.19 10.16 12.13
C LEU A 312 5.35 9.73 10.67
N ASP A 313 6.57 9.64 10.16
CA ASP A 313 6.86 9.27 8.78
C ASP A 313 7.29 7.81 8.66
N LEU A 314 6.44 7.02 8.00
CA LEU A 314 6.63 5.60 7.72
C LEU A 314 6.82 5.31 6.22
N ARG A 315 6.97 6.35 5.38
CA ARG A 315 7.00 6.20 3.91
C ARG A 315 8.18 5.37 3.40
N LEU A 316 9.29 5.36 4.15
CA LEU A 316 10.47 4.55 3.85
C LEU A 316 10.51 3.22 4.60
N ASN A 317 9.49 2.87 5.39
CA ASN A 317 9.55 1.74 6.31
C ASN A 317 9.07 0.41 5.73
N GLY A 318 10.02 -0.42 5.27
CA GLY A 318 9.76 -1.77 4.74
C GLY A 318 9.43 -2.85 5.77
N GLY A 319 9.32 -2.48 7.06
CA GLY A 319 8.96 -3.38 8.15
C GLY A 319 10.14 -3.78 9.05
N GLY A 320 10.12 -5.01 9.55
CA GLY A 320 11.03 -5.49 10.60
C GLY A 320 10.30 -6.42 11.57
N ASN A 321 10.48 -6.21 12.88
CA ASN A 321 9.95 -7.05 13.93
C ASN A 321 8.62 -6.53 14.51
N ASN A 322 7.51 -7.21 14.21
CA ASN A 322 6.16 -6.88 14.68
C ASN A 322 6.04 -6.66 16.20
N TYR A 323 6.83 -7.36 17.02
CA TYR A 323 6.73 -7.27 18.47
C TYR A 323 7.16 -5.91 19.04
N LEU A 324 7.95 -5.13 18.28
CA LEU A 324 8.46 -3.83 18.72
C LEU A 324 7.43 -2.69 18.56
N ASN A 325 6.41 -2.88 17.72
CA ASN A 325 5.37 -1.87 17.46
C ASN A 325 4.62 -1.44 18.73
N ARG A 326 4.45 -2.36 19.70
CA ARG A 326 3.68 -2.14 20.92
C ARG A 326 4.19 -0.92 21.71
N GLY A 327 5.50 -0.73 21.81
CA GLY A 327 6.08 0.39 22.57
C GLY A 327 5.68 1.75 21.99
N LEU A 328 5.76 1.88 20.67
CA LEU A 328 5.39 3.09 19.95
C LEU A 328 3.89 3.38 20.05
N VAL A 329 3.04 2.38 19.82
CA VAL A 329 1.59 2.52 19.92
C VAL A 329 1.20 2.98 21.33
N LEU A 330 1.73 2.34 22.37
CA LEU A 330 1.45 2.72 23.76
C LEU A 330 1.90 4.15 24.08
N ALA A 331 3.08 4.57 23.62
CA ALA A 331 3.58 5.93 23.82
C ALA A 331 2.65 6.97 23.15
N LEU A 332 2.20 6.72 21.92
CA LEU A 332 1.27 7.61 21.21
C LEU A 332 -0.11 7.62 21.88
N THR A 333 -0.67 6.46 22.23
CA THR A 333 -1.98 6.39 22.90
C THR A 333 -1.96 7.05 24.28
N GLY A 334 -0.84 6.96 25.00
CA GLY A 334 -0.64 7.59 26.30
C GLY A 334 -0.40 9.10 26.24
N ALA A 335 -0.12 9.64 25.04
CA ALA A 335 0.08 11.07 24.82
C ALA A 335 -1.19 11.73 24.29
N GLY A 336 -2.26 11.71 25.10
CA GLY A 336 -3.61 12.15 24.73
C GLY A 336 -3.73 13.62 24.32
N GLU A 337 -2.74 14.46 24.59
CA GLU A 337 -2.63 15.83 24.09
C GLU A 337 -2.24 15.92 22.59
N TYR A 338 -1.62 14.85 22.06
CA TYR A 338 -1.23 14.71 20.66
C TYR A 338 -2.08 13.70 19.91
N ASN A 339 -2.50 12.60 20.56
CA ASN A 339 -3.42 11.62 19.99
C ASN A 339 -4.84 12.18 19.87
N ARG A 340 -4.99 13.16 18.99
CA ARG A 340 -6.22 13.89 18.68
C ARG A 340 -6.22 14.22 17.19
N TYR A 341 -7.43 14.27 16.63
CA TYR A 341 -7.63 14.69 15.26
C TYR A 341 -7.00 16.07 14.99
N GLY A 342 -6.22 16.16 13.92
CA GLY A 342 -5.46 17.36 13.55
C GLY A 342 -4.17 17.62 14.32
N ARG A 343 -3.78 16.72 15.25
CA ARG A 343 -2.51 16.82 16.00
C ARG A 343 -1.57 15.65 15.78
N LEU A 344 -2.11 14.46 15.51
CA LEU A 344 -1.32 13.29 15.12
C LEU A 344 -1.50 13.00 13.63
N PHE A 345 -0.38 12.94 12.92
CA PHE A 345 -0.34 12.60 11.51
C PHE A 345 0.63 11.46 11.29
N THR A 346 0.30 10.57 10.36
CA THR A 346 1.19 9.51 9.91
C THR A 346 1.39 9.59 8.41
N LEU A 347 2.60 9.85 7.95
CA LEU A 347 2.94 9.80 6.53
C LEU A 347 3.14 8.34 6.13
N ILE A 348 2.35 7.88 5.16
CA ILE A 348 2.41 6.51 4.62
C ILE A 348 2.71 6.53 3.12
N GLY A 349 3.23 5.42 2.62
CA GLY A 349 3.46 5.29 1.19
C GLY A 349 3.80 3.87 0.74
N ARG A 350 4.27 3.78 -0.51
CA ARG A 350 4.46 2.49 -1.20
C ARG A 350 5.42 1.52 -0.52
N ASN A 351 6.39 2.03 0.25
CA ASN A 351 7.32 1.20 0.99
C ASN A 351 6.83 0.87 2.40
N THR A 352 5.71 1.44 2.88
CA THR A 352 5.10 1.07 4.15
C THR A 352 4.55 -0.35 4.04
N PHE A 353 5.35 -1.32 4.50
CA PHE A 353 5.20 -2.74 4.18
C PHE A 353 5.53 -3.62 5.40
N SER A 354 5.03 -4.87 5.45
CA SER A 354 5.34 -5.85 6.50
C SER A 354 5.06 -5.32 7.93
N ALA A 355 6.01 -5.36 8.86
CA ALA A 355 5.74 -4.91 10.24
C ALA A 355 5.31 -3.44 10.36
N ALA A 356 5.64 -2.61 9.37
CA ALA A 356 5.11 -1.24 9.30
C ALA A 356 3.59 -1.23 9.02
N MET A 357 3.06 -2.23 8.31
CA MET A 357 1.61 -2.38 8.16
C MET A 357 0.91 -2.79 9.44
N SER A 358 1.51 -3.67 10.24
CA SER A 358 0.96 -4.00 11.55
C SER A 358 0.94 -2.77 12.45
N LEU A 359 1.95 -1.90 12.34
CA LEU A 359 1.93 -0.58 12.98
C LEU A 359 0.81 0.31 12.43
N VAL A 360 0.66 0.43 11.10
CA VAL A 360 -0.42 1.22 10.48
C VAL A 360 -1.80 0.73 10.95
N SER A 361 -2.06 -0.58 10.95
CA SER A 361 -3.32 -1.16 11.44
C SER A 361 -3.56 -0.84 12.92
N ALA A 362 -2.51 -0.88 13.74
CA ALA A 362 -2.60 -0.50 15.15
C ALA A 362 -2.86 1.00 15.33
N LEU A 363 -2.23 1.86 14.54
CA LEU A 363 -2.45 3.30 14.57
C LEU A 363 -3.88 3.65 14.11
N GLU A 364 -4.35 3.04 13.01
CA GLU A 364 -5.72 3.21 12.52
C GLU A 364 -6.76 2.82 13.57
N ARG A 365 -6.49 1.76 14.33
CA ARG A 365 -7.41 1.25 15.35
C ARG A 365 -7.37 1.99 16.68
N TRP A 366 -6.19 2.38 17.15
CA TRP A 366 -5.99 2.82 18.53
C TRP A 366 -5.66 4.31 18.66
N THR A 367 -5.52 5.02 17.55
CA THR A 367 -5.16 6.44 17.54
C THR A 367 -6.10 7.25 16.65
N GLU A 368 -6.06 8.57 16.83
CA GLU A 368 -6.77 9.57 16.02
C GLU A 368 -5.88 10.08 14.87
N THR A 369 -4.94 9.25 14.39
CA THR A 369 -3.97 9.68 13.38
C THR A 369 -4.65 9.99 12.04
N ILE A 370 -4.19 11.06 11.40
CA ILE A 370 -4.52 11.36 10.01
C ILE A 370 -3.42 10.81 9.11
N PHE A 371 -3.70 9.74 8.38
CA PHE A 371 -2.82 9.23 7.32
C PHE A 371 -2.73 10.20 6.14
N VAL A 372 -1.51 10.49 5.69
CA VAL A 372 -1.21 11.41 4.57
C VAL A 372 -0.17 10.78 3.65
N GLY A 373 -0.26 11.00 2.34
CA GLY A 373 0.74 10.52 1.37
C GLY A 373 0.13 9.61 0.32
N GLU A 374 0.73 8.43 0.14
CA GLU A 374 0.26 7.43 -0.82
C GLU A 374 -0.31 6.22 -0.07
N PRO A 375 -1.12 5.38 -0.73
CA PRO A 375 -1.52 4.12 -0.11
C PRO A 375 -0.34 3.22 0.22
N THR A 376 -0.56 2.38 1.24
CA THR A 376 0.49 1.48 1.73
C THR A 376 0.91 0.43 0.71
N GLY A 377 2.14 -0.06 0.84
CA GLY A 377 2.70 -1.10 -0.02
C GLY A 377 2.08 -2.49 0.19
N ASN A 378 1.50 -2.77 1.35
CA ASN A 378 0.94 -4.10 1.63
C ASN A 378 -0.53 -3.99 2.06
N THR A 379 -1.23 -5.12 2.03
CA THR A 379 -2.60 -5.25 2.53
C THR A 379 -2.61 -5.24 4.06
N PRO A 380 -3.60 -4.62 4.75
CA PRO A 380 -3.66 -4.64 6.22
C PRO A 380 -3.80 -6.04 6.84
N SER A 381 -4.35 -7.01 6.10
CA SER A 381 -4.25 -8.45 6.41
C SER A 381 -3.28 -9.13 5.45
N GLN A 382 -2.06 -9.37 5.90
CA GLN A 382 -0.91 -9.74 5.06
C GLN A 382 -0.34 -11.11 5.44
N TYR A 383 0.15 -11.84 4.43
CA TYR A 383 1.08 -12.93 4.69
C TYR A 383 2.46 -12.36 4.97
N GLY A 384 3.27 -13.06 5.77
CA GLY A 384 4.59 -12.58 6.16
C GLY A 384 5.49 -13.67 6.71
N ASP A 385 6.56 -13.24 7.38
CA ASP A 385 7.55 -14.14 8.00
C ASP A 385 8.13 -15.14 7.00
N ALA A 386 8.54 -14.63 5.84
CA ALA A 386 8.95 -15.47 4.71
C ALA A 386 10.18 -16.33 5.03
N ARG A 387 10.02 -17.64 4.89
CA ARG A 387 11.06 -18.66 5.07
C ARG A 387 11.75 -18.95 3.74
N ARG A 388 13.03 -19.32 3.81
CA ARG A 388 13.88 -19.60 2.63
C ARG A 388 13.89 -21.09 2.34
N TYR A 389 13.77 -21.43 1.06
CA TYR A 389 13.88 -22.78 0.53
C TYR A 389 14.80 -22.74 -0.69
N ILE A 390 15.80 -23.61 -0.72
CA ILE A 390 16.82 -23.63 -1.77
C ILE A 390 16.47 -24.74 -2.77
N LEU A 391 16.40 -24.40 -4.06
CA LEU A 391 16.17 -25.37 -5.12
C LEU A 391 17.40 -26.31 -5.27
N PRO A 392 17.20 -27.63 -5.38
CA PRO A 392 18.27 -28.61 -5.22
C PRO A 392 19.39 -28.55 -6.26
N HIS A 393 19.12 -28.10 -7.48
CA HIS A 393 20.10 -28.10 -8.57
C HIS A 393 20.67 -26.71 -8.86
N SER A 394 19.79 -25.73 -9.13
CA SER A 394 20.17 -24.34 -9.41
C SER A 394 20.69 -23.58 -8.20
N GLY A 395 20.28 -23.97 -6.98
CA GLY A 395 20.58 -23.22 -5.76
C GLY A 395 19.79 -21.91 -5.64
N LEU A 396 18.79 -21.67 -6.49
CA LEU A 396 17.89 -20.52 -6.39
C LEU A 396 17.15 -20.54 -5.04
N THR A 397 16.96 -19.36 -4.44
CA THR A 397 16.23 -19.25 -3.18
C THR A 397 14.80 -18.80 -3.41
N VAL A 398 13.85 -19.63 -3.02
CA VAL A 398 12.43 -19.32 -2.91
C VAL A 398 12.15 -18.82 -1.50
N ARG A 399 11.47 -17.70 -1.38
CA ARG A 399 10.92 -17.19 -0.12
C ARG A 399 9.42 -17.43 -0.13
N LEU A 400 8.89 -18.02 0.93
CA LEU A 400 7.46 -18.26 1.09
C LEU A 400 6.99 -17.82 2.47
N SER A 401 5.90 -17.08 2.51
CA SER A 401 5.27 -16.62 3.75
C SER A 401 4.78 -17.78 4.61
N SER A 402 5.05 -17.69 5.91
CA SER A 402 4.71 -18.73 6.88
C SER A 402 3.64 -18.33 7.89
N VAL A 403 3.36 -17.03 8.00
CA VAL A 403 2.36 -16.46 8.93
C VAL A 403 1.34 -15.63 8.15
N TYR A 404 0.09 -15.62 8.62
CA TYR A 404 -0.96 -14.72 8.13
C TYR A 404 -1.36 -13.75 9.26
N TRP A 405 -0.93 -12.49 9.14
CA TRP A 405 -1.19 -11.42 10.09
C TRP A 405 -2.54 -10.76 9.79
N ARG A 406 -3.42 -10.68 10.80
CA ARG A 406 -4.78 -10.11 10.70
C ARG A 406 -5.00 -9.07 11.81
N ASP A 407 -4.10 -8.09 11.88
CA ASP A 407 -4.09 -7.10 12.97
C ASP A 407 -5.21 -6.05 12.83
N SER A 408 -5.75 -5.86 11.62
CA SER A 408 -6.99 -5.10 11.36
C SER A 408 -8.22 -5.94 11.79
N SER A 409 -9.25 -6.08 10.96
CA SER A 409 -10.43 -6.89 11.26
C SER A 409 -10.28 -8.32 10.71
N VAL A 410 -11.10 -9.24 11.22
CA VAL A 410 -11.15 -10.61 10.70
C VAL A 410 -11.51 -10.62 9.21
N ASP A 411 -12.50 -9.86 8.77
CA ASP A 411 -12.95 -9.86 7.37
C ASP A 411 -12.29 -8.79 6.50
N GLU A 412 -11.16 -8.24 6.95
CA GLU A 412 -10.40 -7.23 6.22
C GLU A 412 -9.96 -7.74 4.83
N ARG A 413 -10.33 -6.99 3.79
CA ARG A 413 -10.05 -7.31 2.38
C ARG A 413 -9.53 -6.10 1.59
N ARG A 414 -9.29 -4.95 2.24
CA ARG A 414 -8.76 -3.79 1.56
C ARG A 414 -7.40 -4.14 0.91
N PRO A 415 -7.15 -3.68 -0.33
CA PRO A 415 -5.88 -3.96 -1.01
C PRO A 415 -4.70 -3.18 -0.42
N TRP A 416 -4.97 -2.19 0.43
CA TRP A 416 -4.02 -1.28 1.08
C TRP A 416 -4.78 -0.42 2.09
N VAL A 417 -4.05 0.29 2.97
CA VAL A 417 -4.60 1.38 3.78
C VAL A 417 -4.46 2.69 3.01
N ALA A 418 -5.57 3.41 2.89
CA ALA A 418 -5.65 4.67 2.16
C ALA A 418 -5.14 5.82 3.03
N PRO A 419 -4.45 6.83 2.46
CA PRO A 419 -4.29 8.09 3.14
C PRO A 419 -5.65 8.80 3.20
N HIS A 420 -5.94 9.47 4.32
CA HIS A 420 -7.06 10.41 4.40
C HIS A 420 -6.80 11.63 3.51
N ILE A 421 -5.53 12.05 3.40
CA ILE A 421 -5.09 13.13 2.51
C ILE A 421 -4.07 12.57 1.50
N GLY A 422 -4.51 12.39 0.26
CA GLY A 422 -3.65 11.96 -0.84
C GLY A 422 -2.61 13.02 -1.20
N ALA A 423 -1.34 12.62 -1.28
CA ALA A 423 -0.21 13.49 -1.58
C ALA A 423 0.90 12.70 -2.32
N GLU A 424 0.55 12.12 -3.47
CA GLU A 424 1.49 11.39 -4.33
C GLU A 424 2.50 12.38 -4.97
N PRO A 425 3.82 12.10 -4.91
CA PRO A 425 4.82 13.01 -5.46
C PRO A 425 4.81 12.98 -7.00
N SER A 426 4.77 14.16 -7.61
CA SER A 426 5.13 14.35 -9.02
C SER A 426 6.65 14.43 -9.18
N TRP A 427 7.17 14.24 -10.40
CA TRP A 427 8.55 14.55 -10.71
C TRP A 427 8.87 16.02 -10.40
N ALA A 428 7.96 16.94 -10.73
CA ALA A 428 8.15 18.37 -10.47
C ALA A 428 8.31 18.71 -8.98
N ASP A 429 7.64 17.97 -8.07
CA ASP A 429 7.82 18.14 -6.63
C ASP A 429 9.16 17.59 -6.17
N PHE A 430 9.50 16.37 -6.59
CA PHE A 430 10.78 15.74 -6.28
C PHE A 430 11.96 16.58 -6.77
N ALA A 431 11.90 17.04 -8.02
CA ALA A 431 12.94 17.83 -8.65
C ALA A 431 13.17 19.19 -7.95
N ALA A 432 12.13 19.73 -7.32
CA ALA A 432 12.20 20.97 -6.55
C ALA A 432 12.44 20.77 -5.04
N GLY A 433 12.66 19.52 -4.59
CA GLY A 433 12.85 19.20 -3.18
C GLY A 433 11.60 19.42 -2.33
N ARG A 434 10.41 19.50 -2.94
CA ARG A 434 9.13 19.68 -2.25
C ARG A 434 8.61 18.32 -1.77
N ASP A 435 8.20 18.28 -0.50
CA ASP A 435 7.53 17.12 0.09
C ASP A 435 6.02 17.43 0.20
N PRO A 436 5.18 16.95 -0.73
CA PRO A 436 3.75 17.27 -0.72
C PRO A 436 3.02 16.71 0.50
N ALA A 437 3.43 15.55 1.02
CA ALA A 437 2.77 14.94 2.17
C ALA A 437 3.09 15.70 3.46
N LEU A 438 4.37 16.07 3.68
CA LEU A 438 4.73 16.91 4.81
C LEU A 438 4.09 18.30 4.69
N ALA A 439 4.10 18.91 3.50
CA ALA A 439 3.46 20.21 3.28
C ALA A 439 1.96 20.19 3.61
N ALA A 440 1.24 19.14 3.20
CA ALA A 440 -0.17 18.94 3.53
C ALA A 440 -0.41 18.87 5.05
N VAL A 441 0.43 18.14 5.79
CA VAL A 441 0.34 18.07 7.26
C VAL A 441 0.58 19.42 7.91
N LEU A 442 1.61 20.15 7.48
CA LEU A 442 1.94 21.46 8.05
C LEU A 442 0.82 22.48 7.79
N ALA A 443 0.20 22.43 6.61
CA ALA A 443 -0.92 23.29 6.22
C ALA A 443 -2.28 22.88 6.83
N PHE A 444 -2.42 21.65 7.32
CA PHE A 444 -3.69 21.14 7.83
C PHE A 444 -4.14 21.89 9.10
N ASN A 445 -5.40 22.30 9.13
CA ASN A 445 -6.07 22.86 10.29
C ASN A 445 -7.37 22.08 10.53
N ALA A 446 -7.48 21.40 11.67
CA ALA A 446 -8.71 20.70 12.02
C ALA A 446 -9.84 21.70 12.31
N PRO A 447 -11.09 21.38 11.93
CA PRO A 447 -12.24 22.11 12.42
C PRO A 447 -12.36 22.02 13.94
N ASP A 448 -12.80 23.12 14.58
CA ASP A 448 -12.88 23.22 16.04
C ASP A 448 -14.00 22.35 16.65
N SER A 449 -15.08 22.10 15.90
CA SER A 449 -16.24 21.34 16.40
C SER A 449 -16.29 19.92 15.85
N LEU A 450 -16.77 18.98 16.66
CA LEU A 450 -17.00 17.60 16.24
C LEU A 450 -17.93 17.54 15.01
N LEU A 451 -18.94 18.40 14.93
CA LEU A 451 -19.84 18.44 13.78
C LEU A 451 -19.10 18.73 12.47
N GLU A 452 -18.24 19.75 12.45
CA GLU A 452 -17.50 20.11 11.24
C GLU A 452 -16.44 19.05 10.90
N GLN A 453 -15.81 18.43 11.91
CA GLN A 453 -14.94 17.27 11.69
C GLN A 453 -15.70 16.11 11.05
N LEU A 454 -16.89 15.75 11.54
CA LEU A 454 -17.71 14.70 10.97
C LEU A 454 -18.13 15.00 9.53
N LYS A 455 -18.49 16.25 9.23
CA LYS A 455 -18.81 16.69 7.86
C LYS A 455 -17.60 16.57 6.93
N GLU A 456 -16.42 16.99 7.37
CA GLU A 456 -15.19 16.89 6.60
C GLU A 456 -14.83 15.43 6.31
N ILE A 457 -14.77 14.60 7.35
CA ILE A 457 -14.42 13.18 7.25
C ILE A 457 -15.46 12.45 6.41
N PHE A 458 -16.73 12.79 6.52
CA PHE A 458 -17.77 12.22 5.66
C PHE A 458 -17.58 12.58 4.18
N ARG A 459 -17.21 13.82 3.87
CA ARG A 459 -16.93 14.23 2.48
C ARG A 459 -15.71 13.49 1.92
N GLN A 460 -14.74 13.18 2.76
CA GLN A 460 -13.50 12.48 2.36
C GLN A 460 -13.67 10.96 2.29
N GLY A 461 -14.25 10.33 3.31
CA GLY A 461 -14.28 8.87 3.51
C GLY A 461 -15.68 8.27 3.73
N GLY A 462 -16.75 9.08 3.63
CA GLY A 462 -18.12 8.60 3.76
C GLY A 462 -18.55 8.29 5.20
N MET A 463 -19.68 7.60 5.33
CA MET A 463 -20.36 7.38 6.62
C MET A 463 -19.57 6.45 7.55
N GLU A 464 -18.81 5.50 7.02
CA GLU A 464 -18.00 4.58 7.81
C GLU A 464 -16.86 5.32 8.50
N ALA A 465 -16.10 6.13 7.76
CA ALA A 465 -15.03 6.95 8.31
C ALA A 465 -15.56 7.94 9.37
N ALA A 466 -16.69 8.60 9.10
CA ALA A 466 -17.32 9.52 10.05
C ALA A 466 -17.81 8.79 11.32
N SER A 467 -18.37 7.58 11.19
CA SER A 467 -18.79 6.75 12.33
C SER A 467 -17.61 6.32 13.20
N VAL A 468 -16.48 5.94 12.59
CA VAL A 468 -15.25 5.58 13.32
C VAL A 468 -14.70 6.79 14.07
N HIS A 469 -14.64 7.96 13.42
CA HIS A 469 -14.22 9.20 14.09
C HIS A 469 -15.12 9.56 15.27
N TYR A 470 -16.44 9.47 15.10
CA TYR A 470 -17.40 9.69 16.19
C TYR A 470 -17.16 8.70 17.34
N PHE A 471 -16.98 7.41 17.03
CA PHE A 471 -16.70 6.37 18.02
C PHE A 471 -15.41 6.68 18.80
N ASN A 472 -14.33 7.05 18.12
CA ASN A 472 -13.07 7.38 18.77
C ASN A 472 -13.20 8.62 19.67
N HIS A 473 -13.86 9.68 19.17
CA HIS A 473 -14.17 10.86 19.96
C HIS A 473 -14.99 10.52 21.21
N ARG A 474 -16.00 9.65 21.08
CA ARG A 474 -16.87 9.26 22.20
C ARG A 474 -16.16 8.43 23.27
N ASN A 475 -15.15 7.65 22.87
CA ASN A 475 -14.41 6.75 23.75
C ASN A 475 -13.05 7.32 24.21
N SER A 476 -12.62 8.45 23.68
CA SER A 476 -11.40 9.12 24.11
C SER A 476 -11.59 9.72 25.52
N PRO A 477 -10.68 9.48 26.48
CA PRO A 477 -10.78 10.06 27.83
C PRO A 477 -10.88 11.59 27.85
N ALA A 478 -10.37 12.28 26.82
CA ALA A 478 -10.41 13.73 26.72
C ALA A 478 -11.80 14.28 26.36
N THR A 479 -12.64 13.48 25.70
CA THR A 479 -13.91 13.91 25.09
C THR A 479 -15.10 13.05 25.50
N ALA A 480 -14.89 11.94 26.22
CA ALA A 480 -15.94 11.01 26.64
C ALA A 480 -17.04 11.63 27.53
N ALA A 481 -16.76 12.76 28.17
CA ALA A 481 -17.72 13.50 28.99
C ALA A 481 -18.49 14.59 28.22
N VAL A 482 -18.15 14.84 26.94
CA VAL A 482 -18.84 15.83 26.10
C VAL A 482 -20.22 15.28 25.70
N ASP A 483 -21.26 16.09 25.89
CA ASP A 483 -22.59 15.77 25.37
C ASP A 483 -22.59 15.93 23.84
N THR A 484 -22.74 14.82 23.13
CA THR A 484 -22.75 14.78 21.67
C THR A 484 -24.16 14.80 21.08
N VAL A 485 -25.22 14.80 21.89
CA VAL A 485 -26.61 14.82 21.39
C VAL A 485 -26.84 15.99 20.42
N PRO A 486 -26.46 17.25 20.74
CA PRO A 486 -26.63 18.35 19.79
C PRO A 486 -25.87 18.12 18.47
N THR A 487 -24.70 17.48 18.54
CA THR A 487 -23.88 17.18 17.36
C THR A 487 -24.51 16.10 16.48
N LEU A 488 -25.02 15.02 17.08
CA LEU A 488 -25.70 13.95 16.35
C LEU A 488 -26.96 14.46 15.65
N LEU A 489 -27.74 15.30 16.32
CA LEU A 489 -28.93 15.92 15.74
C LEU A 489 -28.56 16.84 14.57
N ALA A 490 -27.57 17.71 14.74
CA ALA A 490 -27.09 18.59 13.67
C ALA A 490 -26.48 17.82 12.49
N ALA A 491 -25.81 16.70 12.74
CA ALA A 491 -25.27 15.82 11.70
C ALA A 491 -26.40 15.10 10.93
N ALA A 492 -27.49 14.71 11.60
CA ALA A 492 -28.67 14.16 10.93
C ALA A 492 -29.30 15.17 9.97
N GLU A 493 -29.47 16.43 10.42
CA GLU A 493 -29.97 17.52 9.58
C GLU A 493 -29.04 17.80 8.38
N PHE A 494 -27.72 17.74 8.60
CA PHE A 494 -26.74 17.83 7.51
C PHE A 494 -26.96 16.72 6.46
N PHE A 495 -27.14 15.46 6.87
CA PHE A 495 -27.40 14.38 5.92
C PHE A 495 -28.73 14.53 5.17
N VAL A 496 -29.76 15.09 5.82
CA VAL A 496 -31.01 15.44 5.13
C VAL A 496 -30.76 16.51 4.06
N ALA A 497 -30.03 17.57 4.40
CA ALA A 497 -29.68 18.65 3.47
C ALA A 497 -28.85 18.15 2.27
N GLU A 498 -27.95 17.19 2.50
CA GLU A 498 -27.16 16.51 1.45
C GLU A 498 -27.96 15.48 0.63
N LYS A 499 -29.29 15.42 0.80
CA LYS A 499 -30.19 14.47 0.12
C LYS A 499 -29.85 13.00 0.43
N ARG A 500 -29.40 12.74 1.65
CA ARG A 500 -29.01 11.42 2.18
C ARG A 500 -29.87 11.03 3.40
N PRO A 501 -31.19 10.88 3.22
CA PRO A 501 -32.11 10.63 4.34
C PRO A 501 -31.93 9.24 4.98
N ALA A 502 -31.37 8.26 4.27
CA ALA A 502 -31.11 6.93 4.81
C ALA A 502 -29.97 6.94 5.84
N GLU A 503 -28.92 7.74 5.59
CA GLU A 503 -27.81 7.95 6.51
C GLU A 503 -28.25 8.76 7.73
N ALA A 504 -29.08 9.79 7.54
CA ALA A 504 -29.72 10.51 8.64
C ALA A 504 -30.54 9.56 9.54
N LEU A 505 -31.34 8.66 8.93
CA LEU A 505 -32.11 7.67 9.67
C LEU A 505 -31.22 6.72 10.47
N ARG A 506 -30.16 6.16 9.86
CA ARG A 506 -29.22 5.26 10.55
C ARG A 506 -28.52 5.95 11.71
N LEU A 507 -28.08 7.21 11.52
CA LEU A 507 -27.47 8.00 12.59
C LEU A 507 -28.44 8.18 13.76
N LEU A 508 -29.69 8.56 13.50
CA LEU A 508 -30.71 8.76 14.52
C LEU A 508 -31.11 7.45 15.23
N GLN A 509 -31.12 6.33 14.52
CA GLN A 509 -31.31 5.01 15.13
C GLN A 509 -30.17 4.67 16.10
N GLY A 510 -28.91 4.95 15.73
CA GLY A 510 -27.77 4.83 16.65
C GLY A 510 -27.90 5.79 17.84
N ALA A 511 -28.31 7.03 17.61
CA ALA A 511 -28.45 8.05 18.63
C ALA A 511 -29.48 7.68 19.73
N VAL A 512 -30.61 7.05 19.39
CA VAL A 512 -31.58 6.59 20.40
C VAL A 512 -31.13 5.35 21.17
N VAL A 513 -30.25 4.52 20.59
CA VAL A 513 -29.62 3.39 21.29
C VAL A 513 -28.58 3.90 22.28
N GLU A 514 -27.79 4.90 21.87
CA GLU A 514 -26.77 5.50 22.72
C GLU A 514 -27.36 6.40 23.81
N TYR A 515 -28.42 7.15 23.49
CA TYR A 515 -29.09 8.09 24.39
C TYR A 515 -30.58 7.72 24.55
N PRO A 516 -30.90 6.60 25.22
CA PRO A 516 -32.29 6.11 25.34
C PRO A 516 -33.20 7.05 26.13
N GLU A 517 -32.65 7.90 26.98
CA GLU A 517 -33.38 8.90 27.77
C GLU A 517 -33.36 10.31 27.13
N SER A 518 -32.89 10.45 25.89
CA SER A 518 -32.94 11.72 25.16
C SER A 518 -34.25 11.86 24.39
N ALA A 519 -35.18 12.66 24.92
CA ALA A 519 -36.41 13.02 24.22
C ALA A 519 -36.14 13.62 22.83
N ALA A 520 -35.07 14.42 22.70
CA ALA A 520 -34.68 15.05 21.44
C ALA A 520 -34.26 14.02 20.37
N CYS A 521 -33.49 12.98 20.74
CA CYS A 521 -33.12 11.90 19.82
C CYS A 521 -34.34 11.11 19.34
N HIS A 522 -35.23 10.75 20.28
CA HIS A 522 -36.47 10.03 19.97
C HIS A 522 -37.40 10.82 19.08
N LEU A 523 -37.55 12.11 19.35
CA LEU A 523 -38.36 13.01 18.54
C LEU A 523 -37.76 13.17 17.13
N ALA A 524 -36.45 13.39 17.01
CA ALA A 524 -35.78 13.53 15.72
C ALA A 524 -35.90 12.25 14.86
N LEU A 525 -35.70 11.06 15.46
CA LEU A 525 -35.93 9.78 14.78
C LEU A 525 -37.38 9.65 14.31
N GLY A 526 -38.33 9.99 15.18
CA GLY A 526 -39.75 10.00 14.89
C GLY A 526 -40.12 10.89 13.71
N LYS A 527 -39.68 12.16 13.73
CA LYS A 527 -39.83 13.10 12.61
C LYS A 527 -39.27 12.49 11.33
N ARG A 528 -38.04 11.95 11.39
CA ARG A 528 -37.37 11.40 10.23
C ARG A 528 -38.16 10.25 9.59
N LEU A 529 -38.69 9.34 10.40
CA LEU A 529 -39.53 8.23 9.97
C LEU A 529 -40.84 8.71 9.33
N VAL A 530 -41.49 9.75 9.88
CA VAL A 530 -42.72 10.32 9.30
C VAL A 530 -42.47 10.84 7.88
N GLU A 531 -41.47 11.68 7.65
CA GLU A 531 -41.25 12.23 6.28
C GLU A 531 -40.68 11.18 5.30
N MET A 532 -40.21 10.03 5.80
CA MET A 532 -39.90 8.85 4.96
C MET A 532 -41.12 7.94 4.70
N GLY A 533 -42.29 8.28 5.23
CA GLY A 533 -43.51 7.50 5.05
C GLY A 533 -43.68 6.34 6.05
N ASN A 534 -42.84 6.22 7.07
CA ASN A 534 -42.82 5.09 8.02
C ASN A 534 -43.60 5.43 9.31
N GLY A 535 -44.90 5.72 9.16
CA GLY A 535 -45.74 6.18 10.28
C GLY A 535 -45.81 5.23 11.48
N ARG A 536 -45.83 3.90 11.26
CA ARG A 536 -45.92 2.93 12.37
C ARG A 536 -44.67 2.93 13.26
N GLU A 537 -43.49 2.96 12.66
CA GLU A 537 -42.21 3.02 13.40
C GLU A 537 -42.06 4.38 14.08
N ALA A 538 -42.47 5.47 13.42
CA ALA A 538 -42.42 6.81 13.99
C ALA A 538 -43.22 6.95 15.30
N ILE A 539 -44.41 6.33 15.38
CA ILE A 539 -45.26 6.39 16.58
C ILE A 539 -44.51 5.91 17.82
N ALA A 540 -43.75 4.82 17.73
CA ALA A 540 -43.03 4.24 18.86
C ALA A 540 -41.98 5.22 19.41
N SER A 541 -41.14 5.78 18.53
CA SER A 541 -40.12 6.76 18.93
C SER A 541 -40.73 8.05 19.48
N ILE A 542 -41.79 8.59 18.85
CA ILE A 542 -42.40 9.85 19.31
C ILE A 542 -43.12 9.67 20.66
N LYS A 543 -43.77 8.52 20.89
CA LYS A 543 -44.35 8.21 22.20
C LYS A 543 -43.28 8.15 23.29
N ARG A 544 -42.12 7.56 23.00
CA ARG A 544 -41.00 7.55 23.95
C ARG A 544 -40.51 8.96 24.28
N ALA A 545 -40.44 9.87 23.30
CA ALA A 545 -40.12 11.27 23.56
C ALA A 545 -41.13 11.95 24.51
N LEU A 546 -42.43 11.69 24.33
CA LEU A 546 -43.50 12.22 25.19
C LEU A 546 -43.55 11.58 26.58
N GLU A 547 -43.07 10.35 26.74
CA GLU A 547 -42.89 9.73 28.06
C GLU A 547 -41.79 10.44 28.86
N ILE A 548 -40.70 10.83 28.19
CA ILE A 548 -39.56 11.50 28.82
C ILE A 548 -39.90 12.98 29.11
N ILE A 549 -40.55 13.68 28.17
CA ILE A 549 -41.03 15.05 28.36
C ILE A 549 -42.55 15.09 28.10
N PRO A 550 -43.37 14.88 29.15
CA PRO A 550 -44.81 14.96 29.03
C PRO A 550 -45.27 16.36 28.61
N GLY A 551 -46.14 16.42 27.60
CA GLY A 551 -46.74 17.68 27.14
C GLY A 551 -45.91 18.46 26.12
N ASP A 552 -44.84 17.89 25.55
CA ASP A 552 -44.10 18.51 24.44
C ASP A 552 -45.05 18.74 23.22
N PRO A 553 -45.33 20.01 22.86
CA PRO A 553 -46.30 20.32 21.81
C PRO A 553 -45.81 19.93 20.41
N ASP A 554 -44.49 19.93 20.17
CA ASP A 554 -43.91 19.53 18.90
C ASP A 554 -44.01 18.01 18.75
N ALA A 555 -43.64 17.25 19.79
CA ALA A 555 -43.80 15.80 19.78
C ALA A 555 -45.27 15.38 19.63
N ALA A 556 -46.21 16.05 20.28
CA ALA A 556 -47.65 15.79 20.11
C ALA A 556 -48.13 16.04 18.67
N ALA A 557 -47.67 17.12 18.04
CA ALA A 557 -48.00 17.44 16.65
C ALA A 557 -47.46 16.39 15.67
N TRP A 558 -46.23 15.91 15.87
CA TRP A 558 -45.64 14.86 15.05
C TRP A 558 -46.25 13.48 15.29
N LEU A 559 -46.68 13.17 16.52
CA LEU A 559 -47.41 11.93 16.81
C LEU A 559 -48.69 11.85 15.99
N LYS A 560 -49.46 12.95 15.94
CA LYS A 560 -50.68 13.02 15.13
C LYS A 560 -50.40 12.75 13.65
N LYS A 561 -49.36 13.38 13.09
CA LYS A 561 -48.95 13.13 11.68
C LYS A 561 -48.57 11.67 11.45
N ALA A 562 -47.86 11.05 12.39
CA ALA A 562 -47.45 9.65 12.31
C ALA A 562 -48.65 8.69 12.35
N GLU A 563 -49.64 8.97 13.21
CA GLU A 563 -50.89 8.21 13.32
C GLU A 563 -51.75 8.31 12.06
N ASP A 564 -51.90 9.51 11.50
CA ASP A 564 -52.64 9.73 10.25
C ASP A 564 -51.98 8.97 9.09
N LEU A 565 -50.66 9.07 8.96
CA LEU A 565 -49.87 8.36 7.95
C LEU A 565 -49.99 6.84 8.09
N ALA A 566 -49.95 6.32 9.31
CA ALA A 566 -50.09 4.88 9.58
C ALA A 566 -51.49 4.35 9.25
N ARG A 567 -52.53 5.20 9.34
CA ARG A 567 -53.91 4.87 8.95
C ARG A 567 -54.09 4.85 7.43
N THR A 568 -53.44 5.75 6.70
CA THR A 568 -53.54 5.85 5.22
C THR A 568 -52.78 4.76 4.43
N LYS A 569 -51.87 4.02 5.06
CA LYS A 569 -51.11 2.91 4.46
C LYS A 569 -51.70 1.51 4.75
N LYS A 570 -52.91 1.44 5.31
CA LYS A 570 -53.74 0.21 5.32
C LYS A 570 -54.50 0.12 4.01
#